data_AF-A0A016VXV8-F1
#
_entry.id   AF-A0A016VXV8-F1
#
_cell.length_a   1.000
_cell.length_b   1.000
_cell.length_c   1.000
_cell.angle_alpha   90.00
_cell.angle_beta   90.00
_cell.angle_gamma   90.00
#
_symmetry.space_group_name_H-M   'P 1'
#
loop_
_entity.id
_entity.type
_entity.pdbx_description
1 polymer ?
#
loop_
_entity_poly.entity_id
_entity_poly.type
_entity_poly.pdbx_seq_one_letter_code
_entity_poly.pdbx_strand_id
1 'polypeptide(L)'
;MLDYRVKDVTIEDFSVPKSGVSFKEINSGIHLRVKDIKFRAVARAKVAVGVQKLKASMKGDVKVNCNYAELDVELKWDDYEITPFVIMKADLDVKFTESLKAANLFKDKIREYSDHFVSNQMPKMIEEMVRLDVNPMLRKLKNMLAGMGLSQFGVEFMVQNGALRVAVKPKRCQQQRTTISYKHPLYKEPLTVTISPKIWNLLDLRAELITKYLKTIELPEQAQNDTMLDYKVSNIALNDISIPKSGVSFEDMNNGVHLRMRNIKFRAVATIEVAVGVSVFKAGLKGDVKVNCDNAELDLVLNVGDYKITPVIKMKAGLQFEFTESLRAANLFESKIREYAEYFVSNSVPDMIAKTCEKEVNPLLQKLKRLVAGVGLSEFGVEWTVQNNTLRVGVKPKSAMGKIAPIKPMSKMVCIDSNLLAALREMKRSKREAVNSDSKKSKLGIYFTCSPPEGDCTESSCSYCADLDIFPTTTSTGVGAELGSCVPKNL
;
A
#
# COMPACT_ATOMS: atom_id res chain seq x y z
N MET A 1 26.07 -38.95 36.18
CA MET A 1 26.07 -37.61 35.56
C MET A 1 24.78 -37.47 34.74
N LEU A 2 23.96 -36.45 35.04
CA LEU A 2 22.70 -36.20 34.34
C LEU A 2 22.98 -35.30 33.13
N ASP A 3 22.62 -35.75 31.94
CA ASP A 3 22.83 -35.02 30.68
C ASP A 3 21.48 -34.91 29.98
N TYR A 4 20.97 -33.69 29.81
CA TYR A 4 19.66 -33.44 29.22
C TYR A 4 19.77 -32.51 28.01
N ARG A 5 18.97 -32.79 26.98
CA ARG A 5 18.81 -31.93 25.80
C ARG A 5 17.32 -31.73 25.54
N VAL A 6 16.91 -30.47 25.45
CA VAL A 6 15.57 -30.06 25.05
C VAL A 6 15.65 -29.50 23.63
N LYS A 7 14.76 -29.95 22.75
CA LYS A 7 14.66 -29.49 21.35
C LYS A 7 13.20 -29.37 20.95
N ASP A 8 12.96 -28.70 19.82
CA ASP A 8 11.65 -28.61 19.16
C ASP A 8 10.55 -28.03 20.09
N VAL A 9 10.89 -26.98 20.84
CA VAL A 9 9.92 -26.29 21.71
C VAL A 9 8.87 -25.60 20.85
N THR A 10 7.61 -25.96 21.05
CA THR A 10 6.46 -25.42 20.30
C THR A 10 5.40 -24.94 21.27
N ILE A 11 4.87 -23.73 21.06
CA ILE A 11 3.67 -23.25 21.75
C ILE A 11 2.46 -23.74 20.94
N GLU A 12 1.66 -24.64 21.52
CA GLU A 12 0.49 -25.23 20.87
C GLU A 12 -0.75 -24.35 21.01
N ASP A 13 -0.86 -23.63 22.13
CA ASP A 13 -1.99 -22.77 22.43
C ASP A 13 -1.52 -21.57 23.25
N PHE A 14 -2.04 -20.39 22.95
CA PHE A 14 -1.74 -19.15 23.64
C PHE A 14 -2.97 -18.25 23.60
N SER A 15 -3.47 -17.86 24.76
CA SER A 15 -4.62 -16.98 24.88
C SER A 15 -4.42 -15.93 25.95
N VAL A 16 -4.88 -14.73 25.63
CA VAL A 16 -4.98 -13.58 26.54
C VAL A 16 -6.39 -13.04 26.41
N PRO A 17 -7.24 -13.13 27.45
CA PRO A 17 -8.60 -12.62 27.36
C PRO A 17 -8.57 -11.09 27.29
N LYS A 18 -9.44 -10.50 26.47
CA LYS A 18 -9.54 -9.03 26.34
C LYS A 18 -9.80 -8.33 27.68
N SER A 19 -10.53 -8.97 28.59
CA SER A 19 -10.78 -8.49 29.95
C SER A 19 -9.57 -8.55 30.88
N GLY A 20 -8.55 -9.36 30.52
CA GLY A 20 -7.32 -9.53 31.29
C GLY A 20 -6.28 -8.44 31.05
N VAL A 21 -6.45 -7.60 30.02
CA VAL A 21 -5.51 -6.53 29.68
C VAL A 21 -5.98 -5.20 30.25
N SER A 22 -5.15 -4.55 31.05
CA SER A 22 -5.43 -3.24 31.62
C SER A 22 -4.21 -2.33 31.54
N PHE A 23 -4.47 -1.04 31.35
CA PHE A 23 -3.46 0.00 31.34
C PHE A 23 -3.78 1.02 32.42
N LYS A 24 -2.78 1.39 33.21
CA LYS A 24 -2.88 2.45 34.21
C LYS A 24 -1.75 3.44 34.01
N GLU A 25 -2.07 4.72 33.97
CA GLU A 25 -1.06 5.78 33.98
C GLU A 25 -0.38 5.81 35.35
N ILE A 26 0.95 5.87 35.35
CA ILE A 26 1.78 6.07 36.54
C ILE A 26 2.63 7.33 36.35
N ASN A 27 3.27 7.83 37.41
CA ASN A 27 4.12 9.02 37.29
C ASN A 27 5.24 8.76 36.27
N SER A 28 5.22 9.50 35.16
CA SER A 28 6.18 9.38 34.05
C SER A 28 6.27 7.97 33.47
N GLY A 29 5.14 7.26 33.39
CA GLY A 29 5.11 5.88 32.93
C GLY A 29 3.71 5.33 32.68
N ILE A 30 3.67 4.09 32.19
CA ILE A 30 2.45 3.28 32.08
C ILE A 30 2.69 1.93 32.72
N HIS A 31 1.73 1.51 33.51
CA HIS A 31 1.64 0.16 34.02
C HIS A 31 0.65 -0.63 33.16
N LEU A 32 1.19 -1.59 32.39
CA LEU A 32 0.44 -2.59 31.66
C LEU A 32 0.35 -3.83 32.56
N ARG A 33 -0.87 -4.29 32.80
CA ARG A 33 -1.13 -5.53 33.53
C ARG A 33 -1.95 -6.46 32.66
N VAL A 34 -1.41 -7.64 32.43
CA VAL A 34 -2.03 -8.71 31.65
C VAL A 34 -2.25 -9.91 32.56
N LYS A 35 -3.52 -10.24 32.80
CA LYS A 35 -3.96 -11.36 33.64
C LYS A 35 -4.58 -12.47 32.81
N ASP A 36 -4.74 -13.62 33.47
CA ASP A 36 -5.41 -14.80 32.91
C ASP A 36 -4.75 -15.28 31.61
N ILE A 37 -3.43 -15.07 31.47
CA ILE A 37 -2.65 -15.59 30.35
C ILE A 37 -2.67 -17.11 30.48
N LYS A 38 -3.04 -17.79 29.39
CA LYS A 38 -3.01 -19.26 29.32
C LYS A 38 -2.20 -19.68 28.13
N PHE A 39 -1.32 -20.65 28.33
CA PHE A 39 -0.57 -21.23 27.23
C PHE A 39 -0.28 -22.70 27.47
N ARG A 40 -0.14 -23.43 26.36
CA ARG A 40 0.35 -24.80 26.34
C ARG A 40 1.60 -24.84 25.48
N ALA A 41 2.67 -25.39 26.04
CA ALA A 41 3.90 -25.63 25.31
C ALA A 41 4.26 -27.12 25.37
N VAL A 42 4.82 -27.62 24.28
CA VAL A 42 5.34 -28.98 24.18
C VAL A 42 6.77 -28.91 23.68
N ALA A 43 7.65 -29.68 24.32
CA ALA A 43 9.04 -29.80 23.92
C ALA A 43 9.48 -31.25 23.94
N ARG A 44 10.34 -31.64 22.99
CA ARG A 44 10.95 -32.96 22.99
C ARG A 44 12.18 -32.94 23.90
N ALA A 45 12.18 -33.79 24.91
CA ALA A 45 13.32 -33.95 25.81
C ALA A 45 13.99 -35.30 25.61
N LYS A 46 15.32 -35.29 25.62
CA LYS A 46 16.15 -36.48 25.80
C LYS A 46 16.91 -36.34 27.10
N VAL A 47 16.71 -37.29 28.01
CA VAL A 47 17.42 -37.37 29.29
C VAL A 47 18.31 -38.59 29.27
N ALA A 48 19.60 -38.41 29.54
CA ALA A 48 20.57 -39.49 29.70
C ALA A 48 21.08 -39.52 31.15
N VAL A 49 20.98 -40.68 31.79
CA VAL A 49 21.38 -40.88 33.19
C VAL A 49 22.42 -42.00 33.23
N GLY A 50 23.59 -41.71 33.80
CA GLY A 50 24.64 -42.72 34.02
C GLY A 50 26.06 -42.14 34.13
N VAL A 51 27.05 -43.02 34.26
CA VAL A 51 28.48 -42.72 34.15
C VAL A 51 28.96 -42.99 32.71
N GLN A 52 30.08 -42.40 32.29
CA GLN A 52 30.50 -42.27 30.87
C GLN A 52 30.35 -43.52 29.99
N LYS A 53 30.46 -44.75 30.53
CA LYS A 53 30.35 -46.02 29.78
C LYS A 53 28.98 -46.71 29.83
N LEU A 54 28.02 -46.24 30.64
CA LEU A 54 26.69 -46.84 30.83
C LEU A 54 25.64 -45.73 31.00
N LYS A 55 25.26 -45.06 29.90
CA LYS A 55 24.18 -44.05 29.89
C LYS A 55 22.89 -44.66 29.35
N ALA A 56 21.89 -44.84 30.22
CA ALA A 56 20.52 -45.09 29.77
C ALA A 56 19.92 -43.78 29.27
N SER A 57 19.29 -43.77 28.09
CA SER A 57 18.64 -42.56 27.56
C SER A 57 17.15 -42.75 27.35
N MET A 58 16.37 -41.84 27.92
CA MET A 58 14.93 -41.76 27.75
C MET A 58 14.58 -40.59 26.84
N LYS A 59 13.54 -40.75 26.03
CA LYS A 59 13.02 -39.72 25.12
C LYS A 59 11.51 -39.64 25.29
N GLY A 60 10.97 -38.43 25.21
CA GLY A 60 9.54 -38.21 25.24
C GLY A 60 9.24 -36.73 25.23
N ASP A 61 7.95 -36.40 25.33
CA ASP A 61 7.51 -35.02 25.35
C ASP A 61 7.33 -34.52 26.78
N VAL A 62 7.72 -33.27 26.97
CA VAL A 62 7.42 -32.47 28.16
C VAL A 62 6.34 -31.50 27.76
N LYS A 63 5.17 -31.64 28.37
CA LYS A 63 4.04 -30.72 28.17
C LYS A 63 3.96 -29.79 29.38
N VAL A 64 3.99 -28.49 29.12
CA VAL A 64 3.81 -27.44 30.13
C VAL A 64 2.48 -26.76 29.86
N ASN A 65 1.59 -26.80 30.84
CA ASN A 65 0.33 -26.06 30.79
C ASN A 65 0.38 -24.93 31.81
N CYS A 66 0.12 -23.72 31.34
CA CYS A 66 -0.11 -22.56 32.20
C CYS A 66 -1.60 -22.26 32.23
N ASN A 67 -2.21 -22.45 33.41
CA ASN A 67 -3.65 -22.20 33.60
C ASN A 67 -3.93 -20.77 34.05
N TYR A 68 -2.93 -20.11 34.63
CA TYR A 68 -2.95 -18.70 34.99
C TYR A 68 -1.53 -18.14 34.98
N ALA A 69 -1.31 -17.11 34.19
CA ALA A 69 -0.15 -16.26 34.29
C ALA A 69 -0.54 -14.79 34.31
N GLU A 70 0.30 -14.02 34.98
CA GLU A 70 0.17 -12.60 35.17
C GLU A 70 1.49 -11.93 34.80
N LEU A 71 1.39 -10.96 33.91
CA LEU A 71 2.49 -10.14 33.43
C LEU A 71 2.22 -8.70 33.82
N ASP A 72 3.04 -8.17 34.70
CA ASP A 72 3.08 -6.77 35.10
C ASP A 72 4.26 -6.10 34.39
N VAL A 73 3.99 -5.07 33.60
CA VAL A 73 5.02 -4.31 32.88
C VAL A 73 4.85 -2.84 33.24
N GLU A 74 5.83 -2.28 33.94
CA GLU A 74 5.96 -0.83 34.07
C GLU A 74 6.89 -0.32 32.98
N LEU A 75 6.39 0.53 32.11
CA LEU A 75 7.20 1.26 31.14
C LEU A 75 7.34 2.68 31.67
N LYS A 76 8.51 3.00 32.22
CA LYS A 76 8.90 4.39 32.49
C LYS A 76 9.63 4.94 31.28
N TRP A 77 9.49 6.22 31.03
CA TRP A 77 10.23 6.84 29.93
C TRP A 77 10.82 8.18 30.36
N ASP A 78 11.97 8.46 29.78
CA ASP A 78 12.57 9.78 29.76
C ASP A 78 12.92 10.14 28.32
N ASP A 79 12.22 11.14 27.78
CA ASP A 79 12.35 11.61 26.39
C ASP A 79 12.09 10.51 25.33
N TYR A 80 13.12 9.79 24.89
CA TYR A 80 13.04 8.72 23.87
C TYR A 80 13.63 7.40 24.36
N GLU A 81 13.85 7.28 25.67
CA GLU A 81 14.36 6.07 26.28
C GLU A 81 13.27 5.45 27.14
N ILE A 82 12.88 4.22 26.83
CA ILE A 82 11.98 3.44 27.68
C ILE A 82 12.82 2.58 28.61
N THR A 83 12.53 2.67 29.90
CA THR A 83 13.03 1.77 30.93
C THR A 83 11.89 0.83 31.33
N PRO A 84 11.88 -0.41 30.82
CA PRO A 84 10.91 -1.41 31.23
C PRO A 84 11.29 -1.98 32.60
N PHE A 85 10.27 -2.29 33.40
CA PHE A 85 10.38 -3.15 34.56
C PHE A 85 9.30 -4.21 34.43
N VAL A 86 9.74 -5.46 34.30
CA VAL A 86 8.85 -6.57 33.97
C VAL A 86 8.83 -7.56 35.12
N ILE A 87 7.64 -7.93 35.57
CA ILE A 87 7.42 -9.03 36.49
C ILE A 87 6.47 -10.00 35.82
N MET A 88 6.84 -11.28 35.81
CA MET A 88 5.94 -12.33 35.37
C MET A 88 5.80 -13.41 36.43
N LYS A 89 4.56 -13.80 36.69
CA LYS A 89 4.18 -14.90 37.56
C LYS A 89 3.35 -15.87 36.75
N ALA A 90 3.63 -17.16 36.84
CA ALA A 90 2.84 -18.19 36.19
C ALA A 90 2.65 -19.38 37.13
N ASP A 91 1.48 -19.98 37.08
CA ASP A 91 1.25 -21.30 37.63
C ASP A 91 1.39 -22.33 36.51
N LEU A 92 2.48 -23.10 36.57
CA LEU A 92 2.86 -24.07 35.56
C LEU A 92 2.62 -25.49 36.06
N ASP A 93 1.84 -26.27 35.29
CA ASP A 93 1.71 -27.71 35.46
C ASP A 93 2.49 -28.45 34.37
N VAL A 94 3.47 -29.23 34.80
CA VAL A 94 4.35 -30.02 33.92
C VAL A 94 3.90 -31.48 33.92
N LYS A 95 3.70 -32.02 32.72
CA LYS A 95 3.37 -33.44 32.48
C LYS A 95 4.39 -34.07 31.53
N PHE A 96 4.87 -35.25 31.90
CA PHE A 96 5.75 -36.07 31.07
C PHE A 96 4.94 -37.16 30.37
N THR A 97 5.18 -37.36 29.08
CA THR A 97 4.57 -38.46 28.31
C THR A 97 5.54 -39.61 28.10
N GLU A 98 5.00 -40.74 27.64
CA GLU A 98 5.78 -41.90 27.15
C GLU A 98 6.83 -42.41 28.17
N SER A 99 8.04 -42.69 27.69
CA SER A 99 9.13 -43.25 28.48
C SER A 99 9.67 -42.29 29.55
N LEU A 100 9.28 -41.00 29.51
CA LEU A 100 9.62 -40.00 30.53
C LEU A 100 8.65 -40.00 31.72
N LYS A 101 7.60 -40.83 31.76
CA LYS A 101 6.76 -40.96 32.96
C LYS A 101 7.56 -41.37 34.21
N ALA A 102 8.58 -42.21 34.04
CA ALA A 102 9.50 -42.61 35.11
C ALA A 102 10.39 -41.44 35.59
N ALA A 103 10.52 -40.36 34.80
CA ALA A 103 11.21 -39.13 35.15
C ALA A 103 10.38 -38.17 36.01
N ASN A 104 9.19 -38.60 36.50
CA ASN A 104 8.39 -37.84 37.47
C ASN A 104 9.19 -37.45 38.74
N LEU A 105 10.24 -38.19 39.09
CA LEU A 105 11.17 -37.84 40.16
C LEU A 105 11.90 -36.49 39.94
N PHE A 106 11.93 -35.98 38.71
CA PHE A 106 12.53 -34.69 38.34
C PHE A 106 11.48 -33.59 38.11
N LYS A 107 10.20 -33.87 38.36
CA LYS A 107 9.10 -32.92 38.17
C LYS A 107 9.34 -31.63 38.95
N ASP A 108 9.76 -31.74 40.21
CA ASP A 108 10.02 -30.59 41.07
C ASP A 108 11.19 -29.74 40.56
N LYS A 109 12.25 -30.39 40.07
CA LYS A 109 13.43 -29.70 39.53
C LYS A 109 13.14 -29.01 38.19
N ILE A 110 12.28 -29.60 37.37
CA ILE A 110 11.83 -29.00 36.10
C ILE A 110 10.83 -27.88 36.35
N ARG A 111 9.97 -28.02 37.37
CA ARG A 111 9.09 -26.95 37.85
C ARG A 111 9.92 -25.77 38.36
N GLU A 112 10.90 -26.01 39.23
CA GLU A 112 11.84 -24.99 39.71
C GLU A 112 12.56 -24.27 38.55
N TYR A 113 13.05 -25.02 37.55
CA TYR A 113 13.68 -24.43 36.38
C TYR A 113 12.71 -23.59 35.53
N SER A 114 11.46 -24.05 35.41
CA SER A 114 10.42 -23.38 34.62
C SER A 114 9.90 -22.13 35.34
N ASP A 115 9.74 -22.19 36.65
CA ASP A 115 9.42 -21.05 37.51
C ASP A 115 10.56 -20.02 37.47
N HIS A 116 11.82 -20.48 37.54
CA HIS A 116 12.99 -19.61 37.36
C HIS A 116 13.04 -18.99 35.95
N PHE A 117 12.73 -19.75 34.91
CA PHE A 117 12.66 -19.24 33.53
C PHE A 117 11.61 -18.14 33.40
N VAL A 118 10.39 -18.39 33.88
CA VAL A 118 9.28 -17.45 33.77
C VAL A 118 9.47 -16.23 34.67
N SER A 119 9.93 -16.38 35.91
CA SER A 119 10.06 -15.26 36.83
C SER A 119 11.35 -14.46 36.66
N ASN A 120 12.41 -15.02 36.04
CA ASN A 120 13.69 -14.32 35.89
C ASN A 120 14.16 -14.16 34.44
N GLN A 121 14.04 -15.17 33.59
CA GLN A 121 14.59 -15.10 32.23
C GLN A 121 13.64 -14.40 31.26
N MET A 122 12.34 -14.70 31.32
CA MET A 122 11.37 -14.09 30.42
C MET A 122 11.23 -12.57 30.63
N PRO A 123 11.19 -12.05 31.87
CA PRO A 123 11.29 -10.60 32.12
C PRO A 123 12.53 -9.99 31.48
N LYS A 124 13.71 -10.58 31.67
CA LYS A 124 14.96 -10.10 31.07
C LYS A 124 14.91 -10.08 29.55
N MET A 125 14.31 -11.10 28.91
CA MET A 125 14.16 -11.11 27.46
C MET A 125 13.25 -9.98 26.96
N ILE A 126 12.16 -9.68 27.68
CA ILE A 126 11.26 -8.57 27.36
C ILE A 126 11.97 -7.23 27.57
N GLU A 127 12.71 -7.08 28.67
CA GLU A 127 13.54 -5.91 28.96
C GLU A 127 14.61 -5.70 27.87
N GLU A 128 15.29 -6.77 27.46
CA GLU A 128 16.27 -6.76 26.38
C GLU A 128 15.65 -6.40 25.03
N MET A 129 14.47 -6.93 24.70
CA MET A 129 13.75 -6.58 23.47
C MET A 129 13.44 -5.07 23.43
N VAL A 130 12.95 -4.50 24.54
CA VAL A 130 12.71 -3.06 24.61
C VAL A 130 14.02 -2.27 24.46
N ARG A 131 15.11 -2.74 25.09
CA ARG A 131 16.42 -2.08 25.03
C ARG A 131 17.10 -2.18 23.66
N LEU A 132 16.97 -3.31 22.97
CA LEU A 132 17.69 -3.62 21.73
C LEU A 132 16.89 -3.31 20.46
N ASP A 133 15.56 -3.37 20.53
CA ASP A 133 14.71 -3.15 19.36
C ASP A 133 13.94 -1.84 19.48
N VAL A 134 13.26 -1.61 20.61
CA VAL A 134 12.36 -0.46 20.77
C VAL A 134 13.13 0.84 20.99
N ASN A 135 14.06 0.89 21.95
CA ASN A 135 14.83 2.10 22.25
C ASN A 135 15.68 2.56 21.05
N PRO A 136 16.33 1.69 20.27
CA PRO A 136 17.04 2.15 19.07
C PRO A 136 16.12 2.73 18.00
N MET A 137 14.90 2.21 17.84
CA MET A 137 13.90 2.84 16.97
C MET A 137 13.47 4.22 17.49
N LEU A 138 13.27 4.37 18.80
CA LEU A 138 12.94 5.65 19.43
C LEU A 138 14.10 6.65 19.36
N ARG A 139 15.35 6.21 19.52
CA ARG A 139 16.54 7.04 19.31
C ARG A 139 16.71 7.41 17.84
N LYS A 140 16.39 6.50 16.91
CA LYS A 140 16.38 6.82 15.49
C LYS A 140 15.30 7.86 15.17
N LEU A 141 14.11 7.73 15.77
CA LEU A 141 13.06 8.75 15.70
C LEU A 141 13.52 10.08 16.32
N LYS A 142 14.20 10.06 17.48
CA LYS A 142 14.82 11.25 18.11
C LYS A 142 15.82 11.91 17.17
N ASN A 143 16.70 11.13 16.55
CA ASN A 143 17.71 11.62 15.63
C ASN A 143 17.09 12.13 14.33
N MET A 144 15.99 11.52 13.87
CA MET A 144 15.19 12.04 12.76
C MET A 144 14.55 13.37 13.14
N LEU A 145 13.90 13.47 14.30
CA LEU A 145 13.27 14.70 14.79
C LEU A 145 14.30 15.81 15.06
N ALA A 146 15.42 15.50 15.72
CA ALA A 146 16.54 16.42 15.92
C ALA A 146 17.18 16.83 14.59
N GLY A 147 17.35 15.86 13.68
CA GLY A 147 17.78 16.10 12.31
C GLY A 147 16.81 16.98 11.52
N MET A 148 15.52 17.02 11.88
CA MET A 148 14.48 17.91 11.36
C MET A 148 14.34 19.21 12.16
N GLY A 149 15.26 19.53 13.10
CA GLY A 149 15.19 20.76 13.91
C GLY A 149 14.10 20.75 15.00
N LEU A 150 13.50 19.60 15.28
CA LEU A 150 12.43 19.40 16.26
C LEU A 150 12.97 18.87 17.61
N SER A 151 14.19 19.25 17.99
CA SER A 151 14.82 18.81 19.26
C SER A 151 14.07 19.32 20.49
N GLN A 152 13.25 20.37 20.34
CA GLN A 152 12.33 20.85 21.35
C GLN A 152 11.10 19.96 21.55
N PHE A 153 10.91 18.88 20.78
CA PHE A 153 9.80 17.94 20.97
C PHE A 153 10.29 16.64 21.64
N GLY A 154 9.55 16.21 22.66
CA GLY A 154 9.70 14.91 23.31
C GLY A 154 8.58 13.96 22.89
N VAL A 155 8.77 12.67 23.15
CA VAL A 155 7.70 11.68 23.02
C VAL A 155 7.05 11.48 24.38
N GLU A 156 5.73 11.58 24.43
CA GLU A 156 4.92 11.29 25.59
C GLU A 156 4.03 10.09 25.27
N PHE A 157 4.08 9.09 26.14
CA PHE A 157 3.15 7.97 26.10
C PHE A 157 2.03 8.27 27.09
N MET A 158 0.78 8.01 26.71
CA MET A 158 -0.36 8.24 27.59
C MET A 158 -1.45 7.21 27.35
N VAL A 159 -2.24 6.94 28.39
CA VAL A 159 -3.37 6.01 28.31
C VAL A 159 -4.64 6.82 28.25
N GLN A 160 -5.42 6.66 27.18
CA GLN A 160 -6.71 7.32 27.04
C GLN A 160 -7.74 6.29 26.57
N ASN A 161 -8.84 6.16 27.31
CA ASN A 161 -9.92 5.20 27.03
C ASN A 161 -9.42 3.74 26.90
N GLY A 162 -8.44 3.34 27.72
CA GLY A 162 -7.86 1.99 27.67
C GLY A 162 -6.93 1.71 26.49
N ALA A 163 -6.59 2.73 25.69
CA ALA A 163 -5.63 2.62 24.60
C ALA A 163 -4.32 3.37 24.93
N LEU A 164 -3.20 2.75 24.60
CA LEU A 164 -1.89 3.39 24.60
C LEU A 164 -1.80 4.36 23.42
N ARG A 165 -1.56 5.64 23.70
CA ARG A 165 -1.31 6.69 22.72
C ARG A 165 0.13 7.17 22.84
N VAL A 166 0.75 7.43 21.70
CA VAL A 166 2.08 8.02 21.60
C VAL A 166 1.91 9.38 20.96
N ALA A 167 2.29 10.44 21.67
CA ALA A 167 2.20 11.81 21.21
C ALA A 167 3.60 12.44 21.17
N VAL A 168 3.87 13.24 20.14
CA VAL A 168 5.08 14.07 20.06
C VAL A 168 4.69 15.47 20.51
N LYS A 169 5.24 15.97 21.63
CA LYS A 169 4.86 17.26 22.22
C LYS A 169 6.06 18.16 22.49
N PRO A 170 5.91 19.50 22.45
CA PRO A 170 6.98 20.42 22.83
C PRO A 170 7.38 20.21 24.30
N LYS A 171 8.69 20.08 24.58
CA LYS A 171 9.29 19.94 25.91
C LYS A 171 8.91 21.09 26.85
N ARG A 172 8.62 22.30 26.31
CA ARG A 172 8.14 23.47 27.09
C ARG A 172 6.73 23.30 27.68
N CYS A 173 5.93 22.33 27.20
CA CYS A 173 4.58 22.07 27.74
C CYS A 173 4.55 21.00 28.85
N GLN A 174 5.68 20.40 29.22
CA GLN A 174 5.72 19.35 30.25
C GLN A 174 5.51 19.87 31.69
N GLN A 175 5.46 21.19 31.90
CA GLN A 175 5.27 21.80 33.24
C GLN A 175 3.84 22.22 33.59
N GLN A 176 2.84 22.05 32.72
CA GLN A 176 1.44 22.38 33.08
C GLN A 176 0.48 21.26 32.68
N ARG A 177 0.26 20.34 33.63
CA ARG A 177 -0.93 19.47 33.66
C ARG A 177 -2.15 20.37 33.92
N THR A 178 -2.81 20.77 32.85
CA THR A 178 -4.22 21.16 32.88
C THR A 178 -4.93 20.47 31.73
N THR A 179 -6.04 19.83 32.07
CA THR A 179 -6.92 19.08 31.18
C THR A 179 -7.44 19.98 30.07
N ILE A 180 -6.72 20.01 28.94
CA ILE A 180 -7.22 20.64 27.72
C ILE A 180 -7.95 19.56 26.93
N SER A 181 -9.27 19.65 26.92
CA SER A 181 -10.11 19.05 25.89
C SER A 181 -9.66 19.61 24.54
N TYR A 182 -8.81 18.90 23.81
CA TYR A 182 -8.48 19.23 22.43
C TYR A 182 -9.70 18.96 21.54
N LYS A 183 -10.64 19.90 21.50
CA LYS A 183 -11.28 20.23 20.22
C LYS A 183 -10.18 20.87 19.40
N HIS A 184 -9.46 20.11 18.57
CA HIS A 184 -8.43 20.66 17.70
C HIS A 184 -9.05 21.70 16.76
N PRO A 185 -8.76 23.01 16.89
CA PRO A 185 -9.29 24.04 16.00
C PRO A 185 -8.46 24.19 14.72
N LEU A 186 -7.38 23.41 14.56
CA LEU A 186 -6.33 23.67 13.58
C LEU A 186 -6.69 23.30 12.13
N TYR A 187 -7.80 22.61 11.88
CA TYR A 187 -8.19 22.18 10.53
C TYR A 187 -9.64 22.56 10.24
N LYS A 188 -9.88 23.86 10.02
CA LYS A 188 -11.21 24.33 9.59
C LYS A 188 -11.55 23.92 8.14
N GLU A 189 -10.55 23.70 7.28
CA GLU A 189 -10.76 23.35 5.87
C GLU A 189 -9.86 22.20 5.41
N PRO A 190 -10.36 21.34 4.51
CA PRO A 190 -9.63 20.17 4.02
C PRO A 190 -8.50 20.50 3.06
N LEU A 191 -7.55 19.57 2.87
CA LEU A 191 -6.66 19.57 1.70
C LEU A 191 -7.51 19.13 0.51
N THR A 192 -7.64 19.95 -0.52
CA THR A 192 -8.36 19.61 -1.74
C THR A 192 -7.47 19.75 -2.96
N VAL A 193 -7.46 18.72 -3.80
CA VAL A 193 -6.90 18.76 -5.15
C VAL A 193 -8.08 18.76 -6.11
N THR A 194 -8.13 19.74 -7.01
CA THR A 194 -9.20 19.89 -7.99
C THR A 194 -8.59 19.87 -9.39
N ILE A 195 -9.14 19.03 -10.28
CA ILE A 195 -8.68 18.79 -11.65
C ILE A 195 -9.80 19.17 -12.61
N SER A 196 -9.55 20.18 -13.45
CA SER A 196 -10.52 20.72 -14.40
C SER A 196 -10.52 20.00 -15.74
N PRO A 197 -11.58 20.15 -16.57
CA PRO A 197 -11.62 19.63 -17.93
C PRO A 197 -10.46 20.10 -18.82
N LYS A 198 -9.79 21.20 -18.46
CA LYS A 198 -8.64 21.71 -19.21
C LYS A 198 -7.52 20.69 -19.31
N ILE A 199 -7.43 19.73 -18.37
CA ILE A 199 -6.45 18.64 -18.39
C ILE A 199 -6.52 17.82 -19.68
N TRP A 200 -7.70 17.72 -20.31
CA TRP A 200 -7.88 17.00 -21.56
C TRP A 200 -7.19 17.65 -22.76
N ASN A 201 -6.80 18.93 -22.66
CA ASN A 201 -5.97 19.56 -23.70
C ASN A 201 -4.64 18.84 -23.92
N LEU A 202 -4.13 18.09 -22.93
CA LEU A 202 -2.93 17.28 -23.10
C LEU A 202 -3.09 16.18 -24.14
N LEU A 203 -4.31 15.67 -24.33
CA LEU A 203 -4.58 14.64 -25.32
C LEU A 203 -4.35 15.17 -26.74
N ASP A 204 -4.65 16.45 -26.99
CA ASP A 204 -4.39 17.11 -28.26
C ASP A 204 -2.92 17.56 -28.35
N LEU A 205 -2.41 18.27 -27.32
CA LEU A 205 -1.09 18.91 -27.32
C LEU A 205 0.07 17.91 -27.34
N ARG A 206 -0.15 16.71 -26.77
CA ARG A 206 0.88 15.67 -26.61
C ARG A 206 0.48 14.36 -27.28
N ALA A 207 -0.44 14.41 -28.25
CA ALA A 207 -0.94 13.25 -28.99
C ALA A 207 0.20 12.37 -29.53
N GLU A 208 1.18 12.95 -30.23
CA GLU A 208 2.30 12.20 -30.81
C GLU A 208 3.13 11.47 -29.76
N LEU A 209 3.39 12.13 -28.62
CA LEU A 209 4.17 11.55 -27.53
C LEU A 209 3.41 10.40 -26.85
N ILE A 210 2.11 10.60 -26.59
CA ILE A 210 1.22 9.59 -26.02
C ILE A 210 1.16 8.38 -26.95
N THR A 211 0.93 8.60 -28.25
CA THR A 211 0.93 7.55 -29.26
C THR A 211 2.25 6.80 -29.26
N LYS A 212 3.38 7.51 -29.33
CA LYS A 212 4.72 6.89 -29.31
C LYS A 212 4.94 6.02 -28.08
N TYR A 213 4.49 6.45 -26.91
CA TYR A 213 4.58 5.64 -25.69
C TYR A 213 3.68 4.41 -25.74
N LEU A 214 2.43 4.54 -26.18
CA LEU A 214 1.48 3.43 -26.30
C LEU A 214 1.96 2.36 -27.30
N LYS A 215 2.71 2.74 -28.34
CA LYS A 215 3.39 1.77 -29.23
C LYS A 215 4.42 0.90 -28.52
N THR A 216 4.96 1.33 -27.39
CA THR A 216 5.96 0.54 -26.64
C THR A 216 5.34 -0.53 -25.76
N ILE A 217 4.02 -0.49 -25.56
CA ILE A 217 3.30 -1.47 -24.76
C ILE A 217 3.21 -2.76 -25.54
N GLU A 218 3.82 -3.82 -25.00
CA GLU A 218 3.77 -5.15 -25.59
C GLU A 218 2.36 -5.73 -25.39
N LEU A 219 1.72 -6.07 -26.50
CA LEU A 219 0.40 -6.69 -26.53
C LEU A 219 0.56 -8.21 -26.61
N PRO A 220 -0.26 -8.99 -25.87
CA PRO A 220 -0.09 -10.43 -25.80
C PRO A 220 -0.37 -11.11 -27.15
N GLU A 221 0.46 -12.09 -27.49
CA GLU A 221 0.22 -12.98 -28.62
C GLU A 221 -0.81 -14.06 -28.26
N GLN A 222 -1.51 -14.57 -29.27
CA GLN A 222 -2.44 -15.68 -29.12
C GLN A 222 -2.17 -16.76 -30.16
N ALA A 223 -2.20 -18.02 -29.75
CA ALA A 223 -2.15 -19.16 -30.64
C ALA A 223 -3.14 -20.23 -30.19
N GLN A 224 -3.75 -20.91 -31.15
CA GLN A 224 -4.59 -22.08 -30.90
C GLN A 224 -4.33 -23.11 -31.99
N ASN A 225 -4.25 -24.37 -31.55
CA ASN A 225 -4.14 -25.51 -32.45
C ASN A 225 -5.40 -26.37 -32.32
N ASP A 226 -5.99 -26.73 -33.46
CA ASP A 226 -7.18 -27.57 -33.57
C ASP A 226 -6.98 -28.61 -34.69
N THR A 227 -7.82 -29.63 -34.71
CA THR A 227 -7.81 -30.78 -35.63
C THR A 227 -7.73 -30.37 -37.10
N MET A 228 -8.43 -29.27 -37.45
CA MET A 228 -8.57 -28.78 -38.83
C MET A 228 -7.93 -27.40 -39.05
N LEU A 229 -7.57 -26.68 -37.98
CA LEU A 229 -7.13 -25.29 -38.04
C LEU A 229 -6.13 -24.97 -36.94
N ASP A 230 -4.95 -24.50 -37.33
CA ASP A 230 -4.06 -23.78 -36.42
C ASP A 230 -4.10 -22.30 -36.76
N TYR A 231 -4.13 -21.44 -35.75
CA TYR A 231 -3.93 -20.01 -35.95
C TYR A 231 -3.03 -19.42 -34.89
N LYS A 232 -2.25 -18.41 -35.30
CA LYS A 232 -1.44 -17.59 -34.44
C LYS A 232 -1.59 -16.13 -34.83
N VAL A 233 -1.83 -15.27 -33.84
CA VAL A 233 -1.83 -13.81 -33.95
C VAL A 233 -0.65 -13.29 -33.14
N SER A 234 0.27 -12.62 -33.81
CA SER A 234 1.54 -12.13 -33.24
C SER A 234 1.92 -10.76 -33.79
N ASN A 235 2.99 -10.18 -33.26
CA ASN A 235 3.49 -8.86 -33.69
C ASN A 235 2.40 -7.77 -33.69
N ILE A 236 1.50 -7.81 -32.70
CA ILE A 236 0.41 -6.82 -32.61
C ILE A 236 1.05 -5.47 -32.26
N ALA A 237 0.93 -4.51 -33.16
CA ALA A 237 1.52 -3.19 -33.06
C ALA A 237 0.44 -2.12 -33.21
N LEU A 238 0.39 -1.19 -32.26
CA LEU A 238 -0.41 0.03 -32.40
C LEU A 238 0.31 0.99 -33.35
N ASN A 239 -0.31 1.33 -34.46
CA ASN A 239 0.25 2.27 -35.44
C ASN A 239 -0.13 3.71 -35.12
N ASP A 240 -1.34 3.92 -34.62
CA ASP A 240 -1.84 5.24 -34.32
C ASP A 240 -2.96 5.16 -33.28
N ILE A 241 -3.08 6.19 -32.44
CA ILE A 241 -4.19 6.34 -31.50
C ILE A 241 -4.46 7.83 -31.29
N SER A 242 -5.73 8.18 -31.22
CA SER A 242 -6.19 9.53 -30.95
C SER A 242 -7.39 9.48 -30.02
N ILE A 243 -7.35 10.33 -29.00
CA ILE A 243 -8.43 10.49 -28.04
C ILE A 243 -8.77 11.98 -28.06
N PRO A 244 -9.88 12.40 -28.69
CA PRO A 244 -10.21 13.82 -28.77
C PRO A 244 -10.57 14.34 -27.38
N LYS A 245 -10.05 15.51 -26.98
CA LYS A 245 -10.38 16.10 -25.68
C LYS A 245 -11.89 16.28 -25.45
N SER A 246 -12.65 16.54 -26.51
CA SER A 246 -14.11 16.71 -26.47
C SER A 246 -14.85 15.39 -26.21
N GLY A 247 -14.18 14.26 -26.43
CA GLY A 247 -14.70 12.94 -26.13
C GLY A 247 -14.49 12.51 -24.68
N VAL A 248 -13.78 13.30 -23.85
CA VAL A 248 -13.42 12.91 -22.49
C VAL A 248 -14.14 13.77 -21.45
N SER A 249 -14.77 13.11 -20.46
CA SER A 249 -15.46 13.80 -19.37
C SER A 249 -15.49 13.00 -18.07
N PHE A 250 -15.43 13.70 -16.95
CA PHE A 250 -15.86 13.22 -15.64
C PHE A 250 -17.39 13.34 -15.53
N GLU A 251 -18.03 12.25 -15.15
CA GLU A 251 -19.44 12.19 -14.80
C GLU A 251 -19.59 12.03 -13.29
N ASP A 252 -20.61 12.69 -12.74
CA ASP A 252 -20.94 12.55 -11.33
C ASP A 252 -21.49 11.14 -11.04
N MET A 253 -21.06 10.60 -9.92
CA MET A 253 -21.54 9.32 -9.41
C MET A 253 -21.45 9.31 -7.89
N ASN A 254 -22.38 8.58 -7.26
CA ASN A 254 -22.35 8.41 -5.81
C ASN A 254 -21.08 7.64 -5.41
N ASN A 255 -20.11 8.37 -4.82
CA ASN A 255 -18.88 7.84 -4.25
C ASN A 255 -17.92 7.16 -5.25
N GLY A 256 -17.23 7.96 -6.07
CA GLY A 256 -16.21 7.48 -7.01
C GLY A 256 -15.88 8.51 -8.08
N VAL A 257 -15.25 8.06 -9.16
CA VAL A 257 -15.06 8.86 -10.37
C VAL A 257 -15.52 8.05 -11.57
N HIS A 258 -16.47 8.58 -12.33
CA HIS A 258 -16.83 8.00 -13.62
C HIS A 258 -16.14 8.82 -14.72
N LEU A 259 -15.19 8.21 -15.42
CA LEU A 259 -14.52 8.78 -16.59
C LEU A 259 -15.11 8.14 -17.84
N ARG A 260 -15.65 8.97 -18.72
CA ARG A 260 -16.15 8.54 -20.03
C ARG A 260 -15.23 9.08 -21.12
N MET A 261 -14.87 8.22 -22.06
CA MET A 261 -14.03 8.54 -23.21
C MET A 261 -14.72 8.01 -24.47
N ARG A 262 -15.01 8.90 -25.44
CA ARG A 262 -15.71 8.59 -26.69
C ARG A 262 -14.90 9.05 -27.90
N ASN A 263 -15.30 8.56 -29.07
CA ASN A 263 -14.68 8.88 -30.36
C ASN A 263 -13.17 8.56 -30.36
N ILE A 264 -12.76 7.53 -29.61
CA ILE A 264 -11.38 7.05 -29.62
C ILE A 264 -11.12 6.45 -30.99
N LYS A 265 -10.03 6.86 -31.62
CA LYS A 265 -9.59 6.32 -32.91
C LYS A 265 -8.30 5.59 -32.74
N PHE A 266 -8.16 4.42 -33.35
CA PHE A 266 -6.90 3.71 -33.36
C PHE A 266 -6.74 2.86 -34.61
N ARG A 267 -5.47 2.62 -34.95
CA ARG A 267 -5.06 1.71 -36.01
C ARG A 267 -4.02 0.76 -35.46
N ALA A 268 -4.23 -0.52 -35.65
CA ALA A 268 -3.32 -1.57 -35.25
C ALA A 268 -3.01 -2.47 -36.45
N VAL A 269 -1.83 -3.09 -36.42
CA VAL A 269 -1.46 -4.16 -37.35
C VAL A 269 -1.09 -5.37 -36.53
N ALA A 270 -1.48 -6.55 -37.00
CA ALA A 270 -1.04 -7.81 -36.43
C ALA A 270 -0.66 -8.77 -37.56
N THR A 271 0.33 -9.61 -37.32
CA THR A 271 0.67 -10.72 -38.22
C THR A 271 -0.17 -11.93 -37.85
N ILE A 272 -0.79 -12.53 -38.85
CA ILE A 272 -1.59 -13.74 -38.72
C ILE A 272 -0.92 -14.88 -39.49
N GLU A 273 -0.76 -16.00 -38.81
CA GLU A 273 -0.36 -17.27 -39.39
C GLU A 273 -1.54 -18.24 -39.22
N VAL A 274 -1.96 -18.85 -40.32
CA VAL A 274 -3.07 -19.81 -40.34
C VAL A 274 -2.60 -21.08 -41.04
N ALA A 275 -2.88 -22.25 -40.48
CA ALA A 275 -2.64 -23.53 -41.14
C ALA A 275 -3.94 -24.32 -41.22
N VAL A 276 -4.37 -24.67 -42.43
CA VAL A 276 -5.67 -25.31 -42.70
C VAL A 276 -5.44 -26.69 -43.30
N GLY A 277 -6.12 -27.70 -42.75
CA GLY A 277 -6.03 -29.08 -43.23
C GLY A 277 -6.15 -30.10 -42.10
N VAL A 278 -6.15 -31.38 -42.45
CA VAL A 278 -6.34 -32.45 -41.47
C VAL A 278 -4.98 -32.87 -40.89
N SER A 279 -4.82 -32.70 -39.58
CA SER A 279 -3.65 -33.18 -38.82
C SER A 279 -2.30 -32.75 -39.42
N VAL A 280 -1.54 -33.68 -40.01
CA VAL A 280 -0.18 -33.44 -40.55
C VAL A 280 -0.17 -32.84 -41.96
N PHE A 281 -1.31 -32.71 -42.63
CA PHE A 281 -1.41 -32.18 -44.00
C PHE A 281 -1.97 -30.75 -44.05
N LYS A 282 -1.51 -29.87 -43.15
CA LYS A 282 -1.97 -28.47 -43.12
C LYS A 282 -1.18 -27.59 -44.08
N ALA A 283 -1.89 -26.80 -44.88
CA ALA A 283 -1.32 -25.77 -45.73
C ALA A 283 -1.30 -24.43 -44.98
N GLY A 284 -0.13 -23.80 -44.92
CA GLY A 284 0.08 -22.55 -44.20
C GLY A 284 -0.15 -21.31 -45.07
N LEU A 285 -0.84 -20.33 -44.51
CA LEU A 285 -0.99 -18.97 -45.01
C LEU A 285 -0.45 -18.00 -43.96
N LYS A 286 0.24 -16.96 -44.43
CA LYS A 286 0.75 -15.88 -43.58
C LYS A 286 0.49 -14.54 -44.23
N GLY A 287 0.11 -13.57 -43.42
CA GLY A 287 -0.07 -12.20 -43.85
C GLY A 287 -0.40 -11.29 -42.68
N ASP A 288 -0.65 -10.03 -42.99
CA ASP A 288 -0.97 -9.03 -41.98
C ASP A 288 -2.46 -8.68 -42.02
N VAL A 289 -3.01 -8.38 -40.85
CA VAL A 289 -4.32 -7.75 -40.69
C VAL A 289 -4.10 -6.33 -40.19
N LYS A 290 -4.73 -5.36 -40.85
CA LYS A 290 -4.89 -4.01 -40.33
C LYS A 290 -6.25 -3.93 -39.66
N VAL A 291 -6.27 -3.44 -38.42
CA VAL A 291 -7.48 -3.20 -37.64
C VAL A 291 -7.63 -1.70 -37.45
N ASN A 292 -8.70 -1.13 -37.98
CA ASN A 292 -9.03 0.28 -37.83
C ASN A 292 -10.28 0.42 -36.96
N CYS A 293 -10.28 1.44 -36.10
CA CYS A 293 -11.45 1.86 -35.35
C CYS A 293 -11.52 3.38 -35.34
N ASP A 294 -12.65 3.94 -35.74
CA ASP A 294 -12.89 5.38 -35.78
C ASP A 294 -13.82 5.89 -34.68
N ASN A 295 -14.43 4.97 -33.92
CA ASN A 295 -15.34 5.30 -32.84
C ASN A 295 -15.34 4.20 -31.77
N ALA A 296 -14.32 4.21 -30.92
CA ALA A 296 -14.28 3.43 -29.69
C ALA A 296 -14.75 4.28 -28.49
N GLU A 297 -15.38 3.59 -27.54
CA GLU A 297 -15.86 4.13 -26.28
C GLU A 297 -15.24 3.36 -25.12
N LEU A 298 -14.75 4.07 -24.12
CA LEU A 298 -14.22 3.53 -22.88
C LEU A 298 -14.94 4.20 -21.70
N ASP A 299 -15.70 3.41 -20.95
CA ASP A 299 -16.32 3.81 -19.69
C ASP A 299 -15.49 3.24 -18.54
N LEU A 300 -14.97 4.12 -17.69
CA LEU A 300 -14.13 3.79 -16.55
C LEU A 300 -14.78 4.28 -15.26
N VAL A 301 -15.28 3.37 -14.44
CA VAL A 301 -15.84 3.67 -13.12
C VAL A 301 -14.82 3.31 -12.05
N LEU A 302 -14.27 4.32 -11.38
CA LEU A 302 -13.30 4.18 -10.30
C LEU A 302 -14.04 4.18 -8.96
N ASN A 303 -14.34 3.00 -8.43
CA ASN A 303 -14.89 2.88 -7.08
C ASN A 303 -13.78 3.07 -6.07
N VAL A 304 -13.95 4.02 -5.14
CA VAL A 304 -12.95 4.32 -4.12
C VAL A 304 -13.45 3.89 -2.76
N GLY A 305 -12.64 3.07 -2.07
CA GLY A 305 -12.86 2.72 -0.67
C GLY A 305 -11.54 2.61 0.08
N ASP A 306 -11.41 3.30 1.21
CA ASP A 306 -10.28 3.19 2.14
C ASP A 306 -8.88 3.25 1.46
N TYR A 307 -8.64 4.30 0.67
CA TYR A 307 -7.40 4.50 -0.10
C TYR A 307 -7.07 3.36 -1.08
N LYS A 308 -8.10 2.69 -1.60
CA LYS A 308 -8.01 1.69 -2.66
C LYS A 308 -9.01 2.02 -3.76
N ILE A 309 -8.55 1.95 -5.00
CA ILE A 309 -9.36 2.05 -6.20
C ILE A 309 -9.65 0.64 -6.71
N THR A 310 -10.92 0.38 -6.98
CA THR A 310 -11.41 -0.82 -7.66
C THR A 310 -12.10 -0.38 -8.95
N PRO A 311 -11.42 -0.45 -10.09
CA PRO A 311 -11.97 0.03 -11.34
C PRO A 311 -12.95 -1.00 -11.94
N VAL A 312 -14.04 -0.50 -12.51
CA VAL A 312 -14.94 -1.25 -13.40
C VAL A 312 -14.80 -0.60 -14.77
N ILE A 313 -14.25 -1.33 -15.71
CA ILE A 313 -13.88 -0.81 -17.04
C ILE A 313 -14.72 -1.53 -18.09
N LYS A 314 -15.31 -0.77 -19.00
CA LYS A 314 -16.00 -1.29 -20.18
C LYS A 314 -15.48 -0.58 -21.40
N MET A 315 -15.10 -1.35 -22.41
CA MET A 315 -14.66 -0.81 -23.70
C MET A 315 -15.51 -1.40 -24.82
N LYS A 316 -15.89 -0.55 -25.77
CA LYS A 316 -16.59 -0.93 -26.99
C LYS A 316 -15.87 -0.31 -28.18
N ALA A 317 -15.75 -1.04 -29.28
CA ALA A 317 -15.11 -0.54 -30.49
C ALA A 317 -15.79 -1.13 -31.73
N GLY A 318 -16.10 -0.29 -32.70
CA GLY A 318 -16.46 -0.74 -34.05
C GLY A 318 -15.19 -1.04 -34.85
N LEU A 319 -14.82 -2.31 -34.95
CA LEU A 319 -13.59 -2.75 -35.61
C LEU A 319 -13.80 -3.02 -37.10
N GLN A 320 -12.92 -2.45 -37.93
CA GLN A 320 -12.83 -2.69 -39.37
C GLN A 320 -11.52 -3.43 -39.67
N PHE A 321 -11.58 -4.45 -40.53
CA PHE A 321 -10.46 -5.33 -40.84
C PHE A 321 -10.09 -5.24 -42.31
N GLU A 322 -8.80 -5.13 -42.60
CA GLU A 322 -8.24 -5.17 -43.96
C GLU A 322 -7.09 -6.19 -43.98
N PHE A 323 -7.21 -7.21 -44.84
CA PHE A 323 -6.23 -8.28 -44.98
C PHE A 323 -5.28 -8.04 -46.16
N THR A 324 -4.01 -8.43 -46.02
CA THR A 324 -3.07 -8.47 -47.15
C THR A 324 -3.49 -9.46 -48.22
N GLU A 325 -2.98 -9.33 -49.45
CA GLU A 325 -3.41 -10.16 -50.59
C GLU A 325 -3.26 -11.67 -50.36
N SER A 326 -2.20 -12.10 -49.65
CA SER A 326 -1.98 -13.50 -49.25
C SER A 326 -3.06 -14.07 -48.33
N LEU A 327 -3.83 -13.21 -47.66
CA LEU A 327 -4.94 -13.55 -46.77
C LEU A 327 -6.30 -13.08 -47.33
N ARG A 328 -6.39 -12.56 -48.56
CA ARG A 328 -7.71 -12.24 -49.17
C ARG A 328 -8.57 -13.48 -49.40
N ALA A 329 -7.95 -14.65 -49.60
CA ALA A 329 -8.65 -15.93 -49.64
C ALA A 329 -9.12 -16.41 -48.25
N ALA A 330 -8.70 -15.73 -47.17
CA ALA A 330 -8.94 -16.10 -45.78
C ALA A 330 -10.26 -15.55 -45.21
N ASN A 331 -11.24 -15.16 -46.04
CA ASN A 331 -12.60 -14.77 -45.59
C ASN A 331 -13.23 -15.81 -44.64
N LEU A 332 -12.85 -17.09 -44.76
CA LEU A 332 -13.26 -18.16 -43.86
C LEU A 332 -12.85 -17.94 -42.38
N PHE A 333 -11.83 -17.12 -42.11
CA PHE A 333 -11.26 -16.88 -40.78
C PHE A 333 -11.53 -15.48 -40.25
N GLU A 334 -12.16 -14.62 -41.06
CA GLU A 334 -12.50 -13.26 -40.65
C GLU A 334 -13.33 -13.28 -39.36
N SER A 335 -14.28 -14.21 -39.21
CA SER A 335 -15.11 -14.31 -38.00
C SER A 335 -14.30 -14.61 -36.75
N LYS A 336 -13.34 -15.54 -36.79
CA LYS A 336 -12.48 -15.90 -35.66
C LYS A 336 -11.52 -14.78 -35.27
N ILE A 337 -10.95 -14.10 -36.28
CA ILE A 337 -10.03 -12.97 -36.07
C ILE A 337 -10.78 -11.79 -35.47
N ARG A 338 -12.00 -11.54 -35.97
CA ARG A 338 -12.92 -10.54 -35.43
C ARG A 338 -13.30 -10.85 -33.98
N GLU A 339 -13.71 -12.09 -33.69
CA GLU A 339 -14.05 -12.53 -32.33
C GLU A 339 -12.87 -12.33 -31.36
N TYR A 340 -11.65 -12.70 -31.77
CA TYR A 340 -10.46 -12.46 -30.96
C TYR A 340 -10.20 -10.96 -30.72
N ALA A 341 -10.28 -10.14 -31.77
CA ALA A 341 -10.02 -8.70 -31.65
C ALA A 341 -11.11 -8.00 -30.80
N GLU A 342 -12.37 -8.38 -30.95
CA GLU A 342 -13.49 -7.91 -30.13
C GLU A 342 -13.32 -8.33 -28.67
N TYR A 343 -12.93 -9.58 -28.41
CA TYR A 343 -12.61 -10.08 -27.08
C TYR A 343 -11.43 -9.32 -26.45
N PHE A 344 -10.36 -9.10 -27.23
CA PHE A 344 -9.17 -8.39 -26.78
C PHE A 344 -9.51 -6.96 -26.35
N VAL A 345 -10.28 -6.23 -27.16
CA VAL A 345 -10.71 -4.87 -26.84
C VAL A 345 -11.67 -4.86 -25.65
N SER A 346 -12.62 -5.78 -25.59
CA SER A 346 -13.69 -5.77 -24.59
C SER A 346 -13.27 -6.35 -23.23
N ASN A 347 -12.19 -7.13 -23.16
CA ASN A 347 -11.76 -7.83 -21.94
C ASN A 347 -10.28 -7.58 -21.62
N SER A 348 -9.37 -7.81 -22.57
CA SER A 348 -7.93 -7.73 -22.31
C SER A 348 -7.46 -6.30 -22.05
N VAL A 349 -7.94 -5.31 -22.81
CA VAL A 349 -7.61 -3.89 -22.57
C VAL A 349 -8.13 -3.42 -21.19
N PRO A 350 -9.41 -3.67 -20.83
CA PRO A 350 -9.90 -3.48 -19.46
C PRO A 350 -9.02 -4.14 -18.40
N ASP A 351 -8.64 -5.39 -18.56
CA ASP A 351 -7.78 -6.09 -17.59
C ASP A 351 -6.40 -5.44 -17.44
N MET A 352 -5.80 -4.95 -18.53
CA MET A 352 -4.53 -4.22 -18.49
C MET A 352 -4.66 -2.90 -17.72
N ILE A 353 -5.76 -2.16 -17.91
CA ILE A 353 -6.05 -0.93 -17.17
C ILE A 353 -6.25 -1.25 -15.68
N ALA A 354 -7.03 -2.29 -15.36
CA ALA A 354 -7.28 -2.71 -13.98
C ALA A 354 -5.98 -3.10 -13.25
N LYS A 355 -5.12 -3.89 -13.91
CA LYS A 355 -3.79 -4.26 -13.39
C LYS A 355 -2.90 -3.04 -13.15
N THR A 356 -2.99 -2.02 -14.00
CA THR A 356 -2.23 -0.77 -13.82
C THR A 356 -2.71 -0.02 -12.58
N CYS A 357 -4.03 0.07 -12.34
CA CYS A 357 -4.57 0.64 -11.10
C CYS A 357 -4.10 -0.14 -9.86
N GLU A 358 -4.08 -1.47 -9.94
CA GLU A 358 -3.66 -2.32 -8.82
C GLU A 358 -2.16 -2.21 -8.50
N LYS A 359 -1.31 -2.21 -9.52
CA LYS A 359 0.15 -2.25 -9.36
C LYS A 359 0.80 -0.89 -9.16
N GLU A 360 0.25 0.16 -9.77
CA GLU A 360 0.88 1.48 -9.77
C GLU A 360 0.12 2.47 -8.89
N VAL A 361 -1.21 2.56 -9.05
CA VAL A 361 -2.01 3.61 -8.39
C VAL A 361 -2.30 3.26 -6.92
N ASN A 362 -2.78 2.05 -6.65
CA ASN A 362 -3.16 1.61 -5.30
C ASN A 362 -1.99 1.67 -4.30
N PRO A 363 -0.75 1.27 -4.63
CA PRO A 363 0.37 1.41 -3.70
C PRO A 363 0.68 2.86 -3.33
N LEU A 364 0.49 3.81 -4.24
CA LEU A 364 0.65 5.24 -3.94
C LEU A 364 -0.43 5.73 -2.96
N LEU A 365 -1.68 5.30 -3.15
CA LEU A 365 -2.76 5.62 -2.23
C LEU A 365 -2.54 4.99 -0.84
N GLN A 366 -2.00 3.79 -0.77
CA GLN A 366 -1.65 3.15 0.51
C GLN A 366 -0.47 3.84 1.20
N LYS A 367 0.54 4.32 0.45
CA LYS A 367 1.60 5.18 1.00
C LYS A 367 0.99 6.46 1.58
N LEU A 368 0.08 7.11 0.85
CA LEU A 368 -0.62 8.30 1.34
C LEU A 368 -1.41 7.99 2.63
N LYS A 369 -2.14 6.88 2.70
CA LYS A 369 -2.85 6.44 3.91
C LYS A 369 -1.92 6.35 5.11
N ARG A 370 -0.75 5.74 4.95
CA ARG A 370 0.27 5.62 6.01
C ARG A 370 0.82 6.97 6.43
N LEU A 371 1.06 7.88 5.49
CA LEU A 371 1.51 9.25 5.79
C LEU A 371 0.45 10.01 6.59
N VAL A 372 -0.81 10.00 6.15
CA VAL A 372 -1.93 10.64 6.82
C VAL A 372 -2.12 10.07 8.24
N ALA A 373 -2.04 8.75 8.39
CA ALA A 373 -2.11 8.10 9.71
C ALA A 373 -0.91 8.47 10.60
N GLY A 374 0.30 8.51 10.04
CA GLY A 374 1.54 8.82 10.75
C GLY A 374 1.60 10.24 11.31
N VAL A 375 0.91 11.20 10.70
CA VAL A 375 0.78 12.57 11.22
C VAL A 375 -0.45 12.77 12.13
N GLY A 376 -1.10 11.69 12.56
CA GLY A 376 -2.22 11.75 13.51
C GLY A 376 -3.56 12.13 12.89
N LEU A 377 -3.69 12.08 11.56
CA LEU A 377 -4.91 12.42 10.83
C LEU A 377 -5.74 11.18 10.46
N SER A 378 -5.72 10.13 11.28
CA SER A 378 -6.48 8.89 11.06
C SER A 378 -8.01 9.07 11.07
N GLU A 379 -8.48 10.18 11.64
CA GLU A 379 -9.86 10.65 11.61
C GLU A 379 -10.26 11.29 10.27
N PHE A 380 -9.31 11.44 9.33
CA PHE A 380 -9.56 11.98 8.00
C PHE A 380 -9.80 10.85 6.99
N GLY A 381 -10.69 11.11 6.04
CA GLY A 381 -10.95 10.28 4.87
C GLY A 381 -10.68 11.05 3.59
N VAL A 382 -10.61 10.33 2.48
CA VAL A 382 -10.55 10.93 1.13
C VAL A 382 -11.94 10.86 0.53
N GLU A 383 -12.46 12.00 0.12
CA GLU A 383 -13.69 12.12 -0.64
C GLU A 383 -13.37 12.50 -2.09
N TRP A 384 -14.09 11.86 -3.02
CA TRP A 384 -14.03 12.14 -4.44
C TRP A 384 -15.38 12.72 -4.85
N THR A 385 -15.35 13.82 -5.59
CA THR A 385 -16.56 14.52 -6.01
C THR A 385 -16.37 15.03 -7.42
N VAL A 386 -17.37 14.84 -8.27
CA VAL A 386 -17.37 15.40 -9.62
C VAL A 386 -18.50 16.43 -9.72
N GLN A 387 -18.19 17.65 -10.13
CA GLN A 387 -19.19 18.66 -10.47
C GLN A 387 -18.74 19.41 -11.71
N ASN A 388 -19.67 19.68 -12.64
CA ASN A 388 -19.38 20.44 -13.85
C ASN A 388 -18.14 19.91 -14.60
N ASN A 389 -18.06 18.58 -14.79
CA ASN A 389 -16.93 17.91 -15.43
C ASN A 389 -15.56 18.16 -14.73
N THR A 390 -15.57 18.56 -13.46
CA THR A 390 -14.38 18.85 -12.66
C THR A 390 -14.29 17.85 -11.52
N LEU A 391 -13.15 17.18 -11.39
CA LEU A 391 -12.89 16.23 -10.33
C LEU A 391 -12.27 16.96 -9.13
N ARG A 392 -12.82 16.77 -7.94
CA ARG A 392 -12.25 17.22 -6.67
C ARG A 392 -11.97 16.03 -5.77
N VAL A 393 -10.76 15.96 -5.25
CA VAL A 393 -10.29 15.00 -4.26
C VAL A 393 -9.98 15.76 -2.98
N GLY A 394 -10.78 15.54 -1.94
CA GLY A 394 -10.65 16.23 -0.65
C GLY A 394 -10.25 15.29 0.48
N VAL A 395 -9.23 15.64 1.25
CA VAL A 395 -8.88 14.99 2.52
C VAL A 395 -9.54 15.77 3.66
N LYS A 396 -10.61 15.22 4.24
CA LYS A 396 -11.43 15.89 5.26
C LYS A 396 -11.76 14.97 6.43
N PRO A 397 -12.13 15.51 7.61
CA PRO A 397 -12.58 14.68 8.72
C PRO A 397 -13.73 13.76 8.30
N LYS A 398 -13.72 12.50 8.77
CA LYS A 398 -14.77 11.52 8.48
C LYS A 398 -16.16 12.03 8.86
N SER A 399 -16.26 12.85 9.91
CA SER A 399 -17.49 13.51 10.35
C SER A 399 -18.03 14.56 9.36
N ALA A 400 -17.22 15.03 8.41
CA ALA A 400 -17.59 16.01 7.38
C ALA A 400 -17.75 15.38 5.98
N MET A 401 -17.61 14.06 5.85
CA MET A 401 -17.88 13.34 4.60
C MET A 401 -19.35 13.46 4.18
N GLY A 402 -19.60 13.46 2.87
CA GLY A 402 -20.93 13.64 2.27
C GLY A 402 -21.38 15.09 2.11
N LYS A 403 -20.72 16.07 2.75
CA LYS A 403 -20.99 17.50 2.50
C LYS A 403 -20.28 17.96 1.24
N ILE A 404 -21.04 18.17 0.18
CA ILE A 404 -20.55 18.58 -1.14
C ILE A 404 -20.56 20.12 -1.23
N ALA A 405 -19.38 20.74 -1.19
CA ALA A 405 -19.24 22.17 -1.46
C ALA A 405 -19.17 22.44 -2.98
N PRO A 406 -19.76 23.54 -3.48
CA PRO A 406 -19.65 23.91 -4.89
C PRO A 406 -18.19 24.02 -5.35
N ILE A 407 -17.89 23.53 -6.55
CA ILE A 407 -16.58 23.76 -7.18
C ILE A 407 -16.53 25.16 -7.78
N LYS A 408 -15.53 25.96 -7.37
CA LYS A 408 -15.30 27.29 -7.96
C LYS A 408 -14.74 27.11 -9.38
N PRO A 409 -15.16 27.94 -10.35
CA PRO A 409 -14.56 27.95 -11.67
C PRO A 409 -13.04 28.17 -11.59
N MET A 410 -12.29 27.48 -12.44
CA MET A 410 -10.84 27.57 -12.47
C MET A 410 -10.30 27.64 -13.90
N SER A 411 -9.22 28.40 -14.06
CA SER A 411 -8.57 28.68 -15.35
C SER A 411 -7.40 27.73 -15.66
N LYS A 412 -6.97 26.92 -14.69
CA LYS A 412 -5.83 25.99 -14.79
C LYS A 412 -6.28 24.53 -14.72
N MET A 413 -5.39 23.62 -15.12
CA MET A 413 -5.68 22.18 -15.14
C MET A 413 -5.83 21.59 -13.73
N VAL A 414 -4.96 21.98 -12.79
CA VAL A 414 -4.97 21.46 -11.42
C VAL A 414 -4.84 22.61 -10.44
N CYS A 415 -5.64 22.60 -9.39
CA CYS A 415 -5.52 23.50 -8.24
C CYS A 415 -5.47 22.72 -6.94
N ILE A 416 -4.69 23.20 -6.00
CA ILE A 416 -4.54 22.64 -4.67
C ILE A 416 -4.83 23.73 -3.65
N ASP A 417 -5.83 23.49 -2.82
CA ASP A 417 -6.21 24.35 -1.71
C ASP A 417 -5.97 23.58 -0.40
N SER A 418 -5.32 24.21 0.58
CA SER A 418 -5.06 23.55 1.85
C SER A 418 -4.63 24.48 2.97
N ASN A 419 -5.29 24.35 4.11
CA ASN A 419 -4.79 24.88 5.38
C ASN A 419 -3.77 23.93 6.03
N LEU A 420 -3.75 22.67 5.57
CA LEU A 420 -2.82 21.63 6.02
C LEU A 420 -1.41 21.81 5.42
N LEU A 421 -1.32 22.31 4.17
CA LEU A 421 -0.03 22.64 3.54
C LEU A 421 0.65 23.84 4.18
N ALA A 422 -0.10 24.82 4.66
CA ALA A 422 0.46 25.92 5.44
C ALA A 422 1.07 25.41 6.77
N ALA A 423 0.39 24.49 7.45
CA ALA A 423 0.94 23.80 8.63
C ALA A 423 2.15 22.91 8.29
N LEU A 424 2.18 22.28 7.12
CA LEU A 424 3.36 21.55 6.62
C LEU A 424 4.51 22.49 6.24
N ARG A 425 4.24 23.75 5.85
CA ARG A 425 5.21 24.79 5.49
C ARG A 425 5.99 25.29 6.70
N GLU A 426 5.33 25.45 7.84
CA GLU A 426 5.98 25.62 9.15
C GLU A 426 6.98 24.48 9.42
N MET A 427 6.63 23.23 9.08
CA MET A 427 7.53 22.08 9.23
C MET A 427 8.64 22.01 8.18
N LYS A 428 8.40 22.51 6.95
CA LYS A 428 9.34 22.46 5.82
C LYS A 428 10.38 23.59 5.83
N ARG A 429 10.06 24.76 6.42
CA ARG A 429 11.04 25.79 6.78
C ARG A 429 12.16 25.28 7.69
N SER A 430 11.96 24.11 8.33
CA SER A 430 12.94 23.44 9.19
C SER A 430 13.99 22.59 8.44
N LYS A 431 13.87 22.35 7.12
CA LYS A 431 15.00 21.85 6.29
C LYS A 431 14.66 21.70 4.79
N ARG A 432 15.62 22.11 3.95
CA ARG A 432 15.79 21.59 2.58
C ARG A 432 16.72 20.39 2.63
N GLU A 433 16.33 19.26 2.03
CA GLU A 433 17.28 18.29 1.49
C GLU A 433 16.65 17.55 0.30
N ALA A 434 17.50 17.31 -0.70
CA ALA A 434 17.16 16.86 -2.04
C ALA A 434 16.89 15.35 -2.08
N VAL A 435 15.85 14.97 -2.82
CA VAL A 435 15.55 13.58 -3.17
C VAL A 435 16.37 13.22 -4.41
N ASN A 436 17.40 12.41 -4.23
CA ASN A 436 18.05 11.73 -5.35
C ASN A 436 17.28 10.44 -5.67
N SER A 437 16.84 10.31 -6.92
CA SER A 437 16.29 9.08 -7.46
C SER A 437 17.35 8.38 -8.32
N ASP A 438 17.80 7.20 -7.89
CA ASP A 438 18.56 6.29 -8.74
C ASP A 438 17.66 5.71 -9.82
N SER A 439 18.07 5.81 -11.08
CA SER A 439 17.37 5.20 -12.21
C SER A 439 18.31 4.33 -13.03
N LYS A 440 18.07 3.01 -13.01
CA LYS A 440 18.64 2.08 -13.98
C LYS A 440 18.02 2.35 -15.35
N LYS A 441 18.88 2.47 -16.37
CA LYS A 441 18.50 2.66 -17.78
C LYS A 441 17.68 1.49 -18.32
N SER A 442 16.55 1.77 -18.96
CA SER A 442 15.90 1.00 -20.05
C SER A 442 14.67 1.75 -20.61
N LYS A 443 14.19 1.35 -21.80
CA LYS A 443 13.06 1.77 -22.69
C LYS A 443 12.25 3.07 -22.38
N LEU A 444 11.87 3.80 -23.45
CA LEU A 444 11.10 5.06 -23.47
C LEU A 444 10.01 5.16 -22.37
N GLY A 445 10.05 6.22 -21.57
CA GLY A 445 9.01 6.55 -20.60
C GLY A 445 8.39 7.92 -20.84
N ILE A 446 7.29 8.20 -20.13
CA ILE A 446 6.63 9.51 -20.08
C ILE A 446 6.75 10.09 -18.67
N TYR A 447 6.92 11.41 -18.58
CA TYR A 447 7.09 12.12 -17.34
C TYR A 447 6.16 13.35 -17.24
N PHE A 448 5.46 13.50 -16.11
CA PHE A 448 4.61 14.64 -15.85
C PHE A 448 5.37 15.78 -15.16
N THR A 449 5.15 17.00 -15.64
CA THR A 449 5.65 18.24 -15.03
C THR A 449 4.55 19.28 -14.92
N CYS A 450 4.82 20.39 -14.27
CA CYS A 450 3.89 21.51 -14.18
C CYS A 450 4.47 22.81 -14.75
N SER A 451 3.58 23.65 -15.29
CA SER A 451 3.86 25.08 -15.40
C SER A 451 4.21 25.64 -14.01
N PRO A 452 4.95 26.76 -13.93
CA PRO A 452 5.11 27.47 -12.68
C PRO A 452 3.74 27.67 -12.00
N PRO A 453 3.56 27.20 -10.76
CA PRO A 453 2.28 27.29 -10.10
C PRO A 453 1.97 28.76 -9.77
N GLU A 454 0.75 29.17 -10.10
CA GLU A 454 0.20 30.49 -9.80
C GLU A 454 -0.67 30.41 -8.55
N GLY A 455 -0.50 31.35 -7.63
CA GLY A 455 -1.28 31.43 -6.41
C GLY A 455 -0.45 31.84 -5.21
N ASP A 456 -1.11 31.92 -4.07
CA ASP A 456 -0.54 32.46 -2.85
C ASP A 456 -0.74 31.51 -1.69
N CYS A 457 0.19 31.59 -0.75
CA CYS A 457 0.12 30.86 0.50
C CYS A 457 0.37 31.85 1.64
N THR A 458 -0.61 31.97 2.53
CA THR A 458 -0.53 32.66 3.81
C THR A 458 0.03 31.75 4.91
N GLU A 459 0.10 32.24 6.15
CA GLU A 459 0.50 31.46 7.33
C GLU A 459 -0.49 30.32 7.66
N SER A 460 -1.75 30.42 7.23
CA SER A 460 -2.80 29.47 7.62
C SER A 460 -3.48 28.79 6.44
N SER A 461 -3.23 29.24 5.21
CA SER A 461 -3.86 28.70 4.00
C SER A 461 -2.93 28.78 2.78
N CYS A 462 -3.00 27.77 1.92
CA CYS A 462 -2.32 27.70 0.64
C CYS A 462 -3.34 27.47 -0.47
N SER A 463 -3.25 28.22 -1.56
CA SER A 463 -4.02 28.00 -2.79
C SER A 463 -3.10 28.22 -3.98
N TYR A 464 -2.83 27.17 -4.76
CA TYR A 464 -2.04 27.27 -5.98
C TYR A 464 -2.61 26.43 -7.11
N CYS A 465 -2.42 26.90 -8.32
CA CYS A 465 -2.92 26.30 -9.54
C CYS A 465 -1.82 26.20 -10.58
N ALA A 466 -1.77 25.10 -11.33
CA ALA A 466 -0.81 24.88 -12.41
C ALA A 466 -1.46 24.16 -13.59
N ASP A 467 -0.92 24.40 -14.77
CA ASP A 467 -1.18 23.55 -15.93
C ASP A 467 -0.18 22.38 -15.92
N LEU A 468 -0.65 21.17 -16.19
CA LEU A 468 0.23 20.00 -16.31
C LEU A 468 0.81 19.94 -17.72
N ASP A 469 1.94 19.26 -17.88
CA ASP A 469 2.51 18.91 -19.17
C ASP A 469 3.20 17.54 -19.13
N ILE A 470 3.45 16.98 -20.31
CA ILE A 470 3.97 15.62 -20.52
C ILE A 470 5.24 15.69 -21.37
N PHE A 471 6.33 15.13 -20.84
CA PHE A 471 7.65 15.09 -21.48
C PHE A 471 8.16 13.67 -21.65
N PRO A 472 8.97 13.39 -22.70
CA PRO A 472 9.65 12.11 -22.82
C PRO A 472 10.74 11.98 -21.75
N THR A 473 10.94 10.77 -21.22
CA THR A 473 12.09 10.45 -20.37
C THR A 473 12.87 9.26 -20.91
N THR A 474 14.19 9.34 -20.78
CA THR A 474 15.16 8.30 -21.16
C THR A 474 15.77 7.59 -19.96
N THR A 475 15.45 8.03 -18.74
CA THR A 475 16.07 7.56 -17.49
C THR A 475 15.23 6.51 -16.76
N SER A 476 13.92 6.48 -16.98
CA SER A 476 12.97 5.54 -16.36
C SER A 476 12.08 4.82 -17.37
N THR A 477 11.88 3.51 -17.20
CA THR A 477 10.80 2.79 -17.90
C THR A 477 9.45 3.16 -17.28
N GLY A 478 8.42 3.39 -18.10
CA GLY A 478 7.05 3.62 -17.63
C GLY A 478 6.65 5.08 -17.45
N VAL A 479 5.76 5.34 -16.49
CA VAL A 479 5.18 6.65 -16.20
C VAL A 479 5.78 7.20 -14.90
N GLY A 480 6.40 8.38 -14.95
CA GLY A 480 6.93 9.08 -13.77
C GLY A 480 6.35 10.49 -13.62
N ALA A 481 6.60 11.14 -12.48
CA ALA A 481 6.18 12.53 -12.26
C ALA A 481 7.20 13.30 -11.40
N GLU A 482 7.54 14.53 -11.81
CA GLU A 482 8.27 15.52 -10.97
C GLU A 482 7.26 16.47 -10.38
N LEU A 483 6.51 15.93 -9.41
CA LEU A 483 5.54 16.71 -8.65
C LEU A 483 6.21 17.85 -7.86
N GLY A 484 7.54 17.82 -7.68
CA GLY A 484 8.31 18.93 -7.10
C GLY A 484 8.20 20.22 -7.93
N SER A 485 8.06 20.13 -9.26
CA SER A 485 7.82 21.28 -10.13
C SER A 485 6.41 21.87 -9.98
N CYS A 486 5.46 21.05 -9.54
CA CYS A 486 4.06 21.40 -9.30
C CYS A 486 3.81 22.09 -7.96
N VAL A 487 4.85 22.24 -7.16
CA VAL A 487 4.80 22.85 -5.84
C VAL A 487 5.57 24.17 -5.92
N PRO A 488 4.97 25.30 -5.48
CA PRO A 488 5.68 26.58 -5.44
C PRO A 488 7.04 26.46 -4.76
N LYS A 489 8.11 26.99 -5.37
CA LYS A 489 9.49 26.94 -4.84
C LYS A 489 9.64 27.63 -3.47
N ASN A 490 8.66 28.42 -3.08
CA ASN A 490 8.59 29.15 -1.81
C ASN A 490 7.86 28.35 -0.70
N LEU A 491 7.65 27.03 -0.86
CA LEU A 491 7.12 26.12 0.16
C LEU A 491 8.22 25.43 0.96
#